data_AF-A0AAF0ZMR3-F1
#
_entry.id   AF-A0AAF0ZMR3-F1
#
_cell.length_a   1.000
_cell.length_b   1.000
_cell.length_c   1.000
_cell.angle_alpha   90.00
_cell.angle_beta   90.00
_cell.angle_gamma   90.00
#
_symmetry.space_group_name_H-M   'P 1'
#
loop_
_entity.id
_entity.type
_entity.pdbx_description
1 polymer ?
#
loop_
_entity_poly.entity_id
_entity_poly.type
_entity_poly.pdbx_seq_one_letter_code
_entity_poly.pdbx_strand_id
1 'polypeptide(L)'
;MTIFSRMFELNIRPNEFTFGVVIHSSVVLNDPNLGKQFHVVSMKIGLNSNVYVGSALLDLYVKLSSIEEALVVFVDTHEPNVVSYTTLLCGYLKEQRFDEAMEIFRIIPERNVVSWNAMISGYSKKGCNEEAVNLFIEMLRRGFIPDQSTFPSLLSAAANMAALGKGKSFHACAVKYLGEVGVFVGNSLVSFYAKCGSLEDCLRVFDRLPERNVVTWNALICAHAQNGRGDVAIELFKRMEYMGIKPNSVTLLGLLLACSHVGLVDEAYSYFEQARTQDANLLKSEHYACMVDLLSRSGRFQQAEKFIHDLPFDPGIGFWKVLLGGCQIHSNTKLGEYAAEKVLALEPRDVSSYVMLSNAHSAAGRWQSVSFVRNEMREKGLKAVPGCSWVESKCKIHVFVTGDKRHANKPEIYELLGYFLEHAMKSQETDFLREF
;
A
#
# COMPACT_ATOMS: atom_id res chain seq x y z
N MET A 1 22.68 12.32 -26.48
CA MET A 1 23.71 13.36 -26.19
C MET A 1 24.49 13.77 -27.43
N THR A 2 25.17 12.86 -28.13
CA THR A 2 25.98 13.15 -29.33
C THR A 2 25.24 13.89 -30.45
N ILE A 3 23.98 13.56 -30.74
CA ILE A 3 23.21 14.24 -31.79
C ILE A 3 22.87 15.70 -31.39
N PHE A 4 22.52 15.94 -30.12
CA PHE A 4 22.17 17.28 -29.64
C PHE A 4 23.37 18.23 -29.63
N SER A 5 24.53 17.76 -29.15
CA SER A 5 25.78 18.54 -29.23
C SER A 5 26.18 18.82 -30.69
N ARG A 6 26.02 17.83 -31.57
CA ARG A 6 26.32 17.96 -33.00
C ARG A 6 25.40 18.92 -33.75
N MET A 7 24.17 19.16 -33.27
CA MET A 7 23.30 20.21 -33.82
C MET A 7 23.95 21.59 -33.71
N PHE A 8 24.57 21.90 -32.57
CA PHE A 8 25.29 23.17 -32.40
C PHE A 8 26.54 23.25 -33.27
N GLU A 9 27.29 22.15 -33.40
CA GLU A 9 28.46 22.07 -34.29
C GLU A 9 28.08 22.27 -35.77
N LEU A 10 26.88 21.84 -36.16
CA LEU A 10 26.34 21.98 -37.51
C LEU A 10 25.53 23.28 -37.71
N ASN A 11 25.53 24.21 -36.75
CA ASN A 11 24.73 25.44 -36.76
C ASN A 11 23.21 25.22 -36.93
N ILE A 12 22.70 24.07 -36.49
CA ILE A 12 21.27 23.76 -36.47
C ILE A 12 20.70 24.19 -35.11
N ARG A 13 19.75 25.13 -35.11
CA ARG A 13 19.10 25.63 -33.90
C ARG A 13 18.08 24.62 -33.37
N PRO A 14 18.19 24.14 -32.11
CA PRO A 14 17.15 23.34 -31.48
C PRO A 14 15.81 24.07 -31.39
N ASN A 15 14.72 23.34 -31.55
CA ASN A 15 13.35 23.82 -31.43
C ASN A 15 12.60 23.10 -30.28
N GLU A 16 11.35 23.47 -30.04
CA GLU A 16 10.50 22.92 -28.99
C GLU A 16 10.38 21.39 -29.00
N PHE A 17 10.33 20.78 -30.18
CA PHE A 17 10.28 19.32 -30.34
C PHE A 17 11.62 18.66 -29.99
N THR A 18 12.73 19.34 -30.26
CA THR A 18 14.07 18.87 -29.87
C THR A 18 14.13 18.74 -28.35
N PHE A 19 13.63 19.74 -27.62
CA PHE A 19 13.59 19.73 -26.15
C PHE A 19 12.72 18.62 -25.59
N GLY A 20 11.55 18.37 -26.17
CA GLY A 20 10.68 17.25 -25.76
C GLY A 20 11.40 15.88 -25.77
N VAL A 21 12.31 15.66 -26.71
CA VAL A 21 13.08 14.41 -26.82
C VAL A 21 14.33 14.39 -25.93
N VAL A 22 15.13 15.47 -25.93
CA VAL A 22 16.39 15.46 -25.18
C VAL A 22 16.19 15.53 -23.67
N ILE A 23 15.13 16.21 -23.20
CA ILE A 23 14.79 16.26 -21.78
C ILE A 23 14.47 14.85 -21.25
N HIS A 24 13.77 14.03 -22.04
CA HIS A 24 13.48 12.64 -21.67
C HIS A 24 14.76 11.82 -21.39
N SER A 25 15.87 12.12 -22.07
CA SER A 25 17.14 11.42 -21.83
C SER A 25 17.72 11.69 -20.43
N SER A 26 17.53 12.88 -19.87
CA SER A 26 17.95 13.20 -18.50
C SER A 26 17.12 12.46 -17.46
N VAL A 27 15.81 12.31 -17.70
CA VAL A 27 14.91 11.49 -16.86
C VAL A 27 15.36 10.03 -16.84
N VAL A 28 15.64 9.45 -18.01
CA VAL A 28 16.07 8.04 -18.12
C VAL A 28 17.42 7.80 -17.44
N LEU A 29 18.34 8.76 -17.52
CA LEU A 29 19.65 8.69 -16.89
C LEU A 29 19.64 9.07 -15.40
N ASN A 30 18.52 9.57 -14.87
CA ASN A 30 18.38 10.11 -13.53
C ASN A 30 19.47 11.16 -13.18
N ASP A 31 19.84 11.99 -14.16
CA ASP A 31 20.90 13.00 -14.02
C ASP A 31 20.31 14.42 -13.98
N PRO A 32 20.18 15.03 -12.78
CA PRO A 32 19.63 16.38 -12.63
C PRO A 32 20.54 17.49 -13.16
N ASN A 33 21.85 17.26 -13.23
CA ASN A 33 22.78 18.27 -13.76
C ASN A 33 22.59 18.42 -15.27
N LEU A 34 22.38 17.31 -15.96
CA LEU A 34 22.03 17.33 -17.37
C LEU A 34 20.70 18.05 -17.62
N GLY A 35 19.71 17.83 -16.76
CA GLY A 35 18.44 18.56 -16.79
C GLY A 35 18.63 20.08 -16.66
N LYS A 36 19.46 20.51 -15.70
CA LYS A 36 19.82 21.93 -15.51
C LYS A 36 20.53 22.52 -16.73
N GLN A 37 21.41 21.76 -17.39
CA GLN A 37 22.05 22.20 -18.63
C GLN A 37 21.01 22.45 -19.74
N PHE A 38 20.06 21.53 -19.94
CA PHE A 38 18.99 21.74 -20.93
C PHE A 38 18.14 22.96 -20.59
N HIS A 39 17.79 23.15 -19.32
CA HIS A 39 17.06 24.34 -18.88
C HIS A 39 17.82 25.63 -19.23
N VAL A 40 19.12 25.72 -18.89
CA VAL A 40 19.95 26.88 -19.23
C VAL A 40 20.07 27.10 -20.73
N VAL A 41 20.23 26.03 -21.52
CA VAL A 41 20.28 26.14 -22.98
C VAL A 41 18.95 26.69 -23.53
N SER A 42 17.81 26.24 -23.00
CA SER A 42 16.48 26.74 -23.40
C SER A 42 16.32 28.25 -23.16
N MET A 43 16.84 28.75 -22.03
CA MET A 43 16.87 30.18 -21.73
C MET A 43 17.76 30.94 -22.72
N LYS A 44 18.98 30.46 -22.98
CA LYS A 44 19.94 31.11 -23.89
C LYS A 44 19.42 31.26 -25.32
N ILE A 45 18.62 30.30 -25.78
CA ILE A 45 18.04 30.34 -27.14
C ILE A 45 16.64 30.98 -27.17
N GLY A 46 16.14 31.48 -26.03
CA GLY A 46 14.85 32.18 -25.93
C GLY A 46 13.61 31.28 -26.05
N LEU A 47 13.71 30.00 -25.66
CA LEU A 47 12.60 29.05 -25.63
C LEU A 47 12.04 28.80 -24.22
N ASN A 48 12.54 29.48 -23.19
CA ASN A 48 12.09 29.30 -21.80
C ASN A 48 10.62 29.71 -21.59
N SER A 49 10.12 30.68 -22.35
CA SER A 49 8.71 31.10 -22.30
C SER A 49 7.77 30.18 -23.07
N ASN A 50 8.29 29.23 -23.87
CA ASN A 50 7.47 28.33 -24.70
C ASN A 50 6.81 27.26 -23.84
N VAL A 51 5.48 27.16 -23.90
CA VAL A 51 4.70 26.23 -23.07
C VAL A 51 5.08 24.76 -23.23
N TYR A 52 5.47 24.31 -24.43
CA TYR A 52 5.85 22.91 -24.65
C TYR A 52 7.21 22.58 -24.03
N VAL A 53 8.17 23.51 -24.12
CA VAL A 53 9.48 23.37 -23.48
C VAL A 53 9.33 23.47 -21.96
N GLY A 54 8.53 24.43 -21.48
CA GLY A 54 8.19 24.60 -20.07
C GLY A 54 7.53 23.35 -19.47
N SER A 55 6.48 22.79 -20.11
CA SER A 55 5.83 21.56 -19.65
C SER A 55 6.80 20.36 -19.59
N ALA A 56 7.71 20.23 -20.55
CA ALA A 56 8.71 19.16 -20.57
C ALA A 56 9.76 19.32 -19.46
N LEU A 57 10.26 20.54 -19.25
CA LEU A 57 11.20 20.84 -18.15
C LEU A 57 10.54 20.67 -16.78
N LEU A 58 9.25 21.02 -16.65
CA LEU A 58 8.45 20.75 -15.45
C LEU A 58 8.39 19.25 -15.14
N ASP A 59 8.03 18.43 -16.14
CA ASP A 59 7.94 16.96 -15.97
C ASP A 59 9.30 16.36 -15.56
N LEU A 60 10.38 16.84 -16.15
CA LEU A 60 11.75 16.47 -15.76
C LEU A 60 12.03 16.76 -14.28
N TYR A 61 11.84 18.00 -13.84
CA TYR A 61 12.15 18.38 -12.47
C TYR A 61 11.27 17.68 -11.45
N VAL A 62 9.99 17.47 -11.76
CA VAL A 62 9.06 16.69 -10.92
C VAL A 62 9.49 15.23 -10.81
N LYS A 63 9.93 14.60 -11.91
CA LYS A 63 10.43 13.21 -11.89
C LYS A 63 11.70 13.08 -11.05
N LEU A 64 12.57 14.08 -11.10
CA LEU A 64 13.80 14.16 -10.30
C LEU A 64 13.58 14.68 -8.87
N SER A 65 12.33 14.90 -8.44
CA SER A 65 11.99 15.39 -7.09
C SER A 65 12.69 16.71 -6.75
N SER A 66 12.73 17.63 -7.72
CA SER A 66 13.31 18.97 -7.60
C SER A 66 12.20 20.02 -7.82
N ILE A 67 11.23 20.08 -6.89
CA ILE A 67 10.02 20.89 -7.08
C ILE A 67 10.29 22.40 -7.16
N GLU A 68 11.33 22.88 -6.49
CA GLU A 68 11.67 24.31 -6.49
C GLU A 68 12.14 24.77 -7.88
N GLU A 69 12.99 23.98 -8.55
CA GLU A 69 13.34 24.22 -9.95
C GLU A 69 12.14 24.07 -10.88
N ALA A 70 11.21 23.15 -10.60
CA ALA A 70 9.97 23.04 -11.36
C ALA A 70 9.14 24.33 -11.23
N LEU A 71 9.00 24.89 -10.02
CA LEU A 71 8.26 26.14 -9.81
C LEU A 71 8.88 27.32 -10.60
N VAL A 72 10.22 27.40 -10.66
CA VAL A 72 10.90 28.41 -11.48
C VAL A 72 10.52 28.28 -12.95
N VAL A 73 10.59 27.06 -13.52
CA VAL A 73 10.16 26.81 -14.91
C VAL A 73 8.70 27.19 -15.13
N PHE A 74 7.84 26.89 -14.16
CA PHE A 74 6.42 27.22 -14.24
C PHE A 74 6.18 28.73 -14.37
N VAL A 75 6.89 29.52 -13.56
CA VAL A 75 6.81 30.99 -13.54
C VAL A 75 7.41 31.60 -14.81
N ASP A 76 8.51 31.03 -15.32
CA ASP A 76 9.18 31.50 -16.54
C ASP A 76 8.38 31.21 -17.83
N THR A 77 7.46 30.24 -17.78
CA THR A 77 6.63 29.85 -18.92
C THR A 77 5.53 30.90 -19.17
N HIS A 78 5.41 31.39 -20.39
CA HIS A 78 4.31 32.28 -20.77
C HIS A 78 3.02 31.48 -20.97
N GLU A 79 1.94 31.90 -20.32
CA GLU A 79 0.63 31.24 -20.34
C GLU A 79 0.68 29.71 -20.10
N PRO A 80 1.05 29.25 -18.90
CA PRO A 80 1.07 27.82 -18.57
C PRO A 80 -0.28 27.18 -18.85
N ASN A 81 -0.29 26.07 -19.57
CA ASN A 81 -1.51 25.34 -19.88
C ASN A 81 -1.87 24.35 -18.76
N VAL A 82 -3.03 23.71 -18.88
CA VAL A 82 -3.51 22.66 -17.97
C VAL A 82 -2.50 21.55 -17.69
N VAL A 83 -1.67 21.19 -18.68
CA VAL A 83 -0.63 20.17 -18.50
C VAL A 83 0.43 20.67 -17.54
N SER A 84 0.95 21.88 -17.72
CA SER A 84 1.91 22.50 -16.80
C SER A 84 1.38 22.55 -15.35
N TYR A 85 0.13 23.01 -15.17
CA TYR A 85 -0.50 23.03 -13.84
C TYR A 85 -0.64 21.62 -13.24
N THR A 86 -1.11 20.65 -14.03
CA THR A 86 -1.32 19.27 -13.57
C THR A 86 0.01 18.56 -13.27
N THR A 87 1.08 18.87 -14.00
CA THR A 87 2.43 18.36 -13.73
C THR A 87 2.96 18.91 -12.40
N LEU A 88 2.86 20.22 -12.17
CA LEU A 88 3.28 20.85 -10.91
C LEU A 88 2.47 20.32 -9.72
N LEU A 89 1.15 20.18 -9.90
CA LEU A 89 0.25 19.52 -8.96
C LEU A 89 0.74 18.12 -8.56
N CYS A 90 1.04 17.26 -9.54
CA CYS A 90 1.56 15.92 -9.31
C CYS A 90 2.90 15.93 -8.56
N GLY A 91 3.75 16.94 -8.83
CA GLY A 91 4.99 17.17 -8.10
C GLY A 91 4.75 17.43 -6.61
N TYR A 92 3.89 18.38 -6.27
CA TYR A 92 3.52 18.66 -4.89
C TYR A 92 2.92 17.43 -4.18
N LEU A 93 2.04 16.67 -4.85
CA LEU A 93 1.47 15.44 -4.30
C LEU A 93 2.54 14.37 -4.02
N LYS A 94 3.56 14.23 -4.90
CA LYS A 94 4.67 13.27 -4.72
C LYS A 94 5.54 13.62 -3.51
N GLU A 95 5.76 14.90 -3.25
CA GLU A 95 6.50 15.40 -2.08
C GLU A 95 5.64 15.55 -0.81
N GLN A 96 4.40 15.08 -0.85
CA GLN A 96 3.45 15.17 0.26
C GLN A 96 3.08 16.61 0.68
N ARG A 97 3.23 17.58 -0.23
CA ARG A 97 2.87 19.00 -0.09
C ARG A 97 1.42 19.24 -0.54
N PHE A 98 0.47 18.67 0.21
CA PHE A 98 -0.94 18.60 -0.20
C PHE A 98 -1.66 19.95 -0.21
N ASP A 99 -1.24 20.88 0.64
CA ASP A 99 -1.86 22.21 0.72
C ASP A 99 -1.52 23.02 -0.54
N GLU A 100 -0.25 23.04 -0.94
CA GLU A 100 0.19 23.67 -2.19
C GLU A 100 -0.42 22.97 -3.42
N ALA A 101 -0.55 21.64 -3.40
CA ALA A 101 -1.26 20.93 -4.45
C ALA A 101 -2.73 21.41 -4.56
N MET A 102 -3.44 21.57 -3.43
CA MET A 102 -4.82 22.07 -3.44
C MET A 102 -4.90 23.52 -3.94
N GLU A 103 -3.92 24.37 -3.60
CA GLU A 103 -3.84 25.74 -4.12
C GLU A 103 -3.67 25.77 -5.64
N ILE A 104 -2.71 25.01 -6.18
CA ILE A 104 -2.52 24.86 -7.63
C ILE A 104 -3.78 24.31 -8.29
N PHE A 105 -4.41 23.31 -7.70
CA PHE A 105 -5.66 22.74 -8.21
C PHE A 105 -6.79 23.77 -8.29
N ARG A 106 -6.86 24.71 -7.35
CA ARG A 106 -7.88 25.78 -7.30
C ARG A 106 -7.71 26.86 -8.36
N ILE A 107 -6.51 27.01 -8.92
CA ILE A 107 -6.22 28.05 -9.93
C ILE A 107 -6.09 27.50 -11.36
N ILE A 108 -6.20 26.19 -11.57
CA ILE A 108 -6.17 25.61 -12.93
C ILE A 108 -7.29 26.25 -13.80
N PRO A 109 -6.95 26.89 -14.94
CA PRO A 109 -7.92 27.59 -15.79
C PRO A 109 -9.05 26.69 -16.30
N GLU A 110 -8.71 25.50 -16.80
CA GLU A 110 -9.65 24.52 -17.34
C GLU A 110 -9.40 23.14 -16.74
N ARG A 111 -9.86 22.90 -15.51
CA ARG A 111 -9.73 21.56 -14.91
C ARG A 111 -10.31 20.51 -15.86
N ASN A 112 -9.60 19.39 -15.99
CA ASN A 112 -10.02 18.25 -16.79
C ASN A 112 -10.03 16.98 -15.92
N VAL A 113 -10.46 15.86 -16.49
CA VAL A 113 -10.52 14.58 -15.79
C VAL A 113 -9.15 14.17 -15.23
N VAL A 114 -8.06 14.51 -15.92
CA VAL A 114 -6.68 14.19 -15.49
C VAL A 114 -6.32 14.92 -14.18
N SER A 115 -6.61 16.21 -14.06
CA SER A 115 -6.30 16.95 -12.84
C SER A 115 -7.16 16.53 -11.64
N TRP A 116 -8.43 16.16 -11.87
CA TRP A 116 -9.27 15.54 -10.84
C TRP A 116 -8.72 14.19 -10.39
N ASN A 117 -8.38 13.31 -11.33
CA ASN A 117 -7.83 11.99 -11.04
C ASN A 117 -6.49 12.08 -10.29
N ALA A 118 -5.65 13.08 -10.61
CA ALA A 118 -4.41 13.34 -9.88
C ALA A 118 -4.68 13.64 -8.40
N MET A 119 -5.63 14.54 -8.10
CA MET A 119 -6.02 14.85 -6.73
C MET A 119 -6.62 13.64 -6.00
N ILE A 120 -7.59 12.97 -6.62
CA ILE A 120 -8.25 11.78 -6.03
C ILE A 120 -7.22 10.69 -5.73
N SER A 121 -6.32 10.39 -6.68
CA SER A 121 -5.26 9.41 -6.46
C SER A 121 -4.26 9.86 -5.40
N GLY A 122 -3.90 11.14 -5.35
CA GLY A 122 -2.96 11.68 -4.37
C GLY A 122 -3.49 11.52 -2.94
N TYR A 123 -4.72 11.97 -2.69
CA TYR A 123 -5.36 11.83 -1.38
C TYR A 123 -5.59 10.38 -0.98
N SER A 124 -6.00 9.51 -1.93
CA SER A 124 -6.13 8.07 -1.67
C SER A 124 -4.81 7.43 -1.27
N LYS A 125 -3.70 7.74 -1.97
CA LYS A 125 -2.36 7.22 -1.65
C LYS A 125 -1.83 7.73 -0.31
N LYS A 126 -2.19 8.95 0.11
CA LYS A 126 -1.88 9.49 1.44
C LYS A 126 -2.61 8.75 2.57
N GLY A 127 -3.72 8.08 2.26
CA GLY A 127 -4.64 7.51 3.24
C GLY A 127 -5.77 8.47 3.66
N CYS A 128 -5.84 9.67 3.09
CA CYS A 128 -6.95 10.62 3.22
C CYS A 128 -8.12 10.19 2.32
N ASN A 129 -8.68 9.04 2.64
CA ASN A 129 -9.64 8.33 1.81
C ASN A 129 -10.99 9.07 1.70
N GLU A 130 -11.39 9.82 2.73
CA GLU A 130 -12.64 10.60 2.70
C GLU A 130 -12.53 11.81 1.77
N GLU A 131 -11.41 12.52 1.81
CA GLU A 131 -11.12 13.64 0.93
C GLU A 131 -11.08 13.21 -0.53
N ALA A 132 -10.50 12.05 -0.83
CA ALA A 132 -10.51 11.46 -2.17
C ALA A 132 -11.94 11.22 -2.68
N VAL A 133 -12.83 10.70 -1.82
CA VAL A 133 -14.25 10.50 -2.15
C VAL A 133 -14.99 11.84 -2.32
N ASN A 134 -14.73 12.83 -1.47
CA ASN A 134 -15.33 14.15 -1.57
C ASN A 134 -14.95 14.85 -2.88
N LEU A 135 -13.69 14.75 -3.30
CA LEU A 135 -13.22 15.27 -4.58
C LEU A 135 -13.92 14.60 -5.78
N PHE A 136 -14.17 13.29 -5.71
CA PHE A 136 -14.95 12.61 -6.74
C PHE A 136 -16.41 13.06 -6.78
N ILE A 137 -17.04 13.26 -5.62
CA ILE A 137 -18.40 13.81 -5.57
C ILE A 137 -18.44 15.21 -6.17
N GLU A 138 -17.43 16.05 -5.90
CA GLU A 138 -17.31 17.38 -6.49
C GLU A 138 -17.09 17.33 -8.00
N MET A 139 -16.23 16.43 -8.49
CA MET A 139 -16.01 16.15 -9.91
C MET A 139 -17.33 15.87 -10.62
N LEU A 140 -18.15 14.98 -10.06
CA LEU A 140 -19.48 14.66 -10.61
C LEU A 140 -20.44 15.85 -10.56
N ARG A 141 -20.47 16.61 -9.45
CA ARG A 141 -21.33 17.81 -9.32
C ARG A 141 -20.99 18.89 -10.33
N ARG A 142 -19.72 18.99 -10.73
CA ARG A 142 -19.24 19.92 -11.76
C ARG A 142 -19.42 19.38 -13.18
N GLY A 143 -20.04 18.21 -13.35
CA GLY A 143 -20.38 17.65 -14.66
C GLY A 143 -19.24 16.89 -15.35
N PHE A 144 -18.13 16.61 -14.67
CA PHE A 144 -17.05 15.82 -15.26
C PHE A 144 -17.41 14.33 -15.28
N ILE A 145 -17.11 13.67 -16.40
CA ILE A 145 -17.35 12.24 -16.60
C ILE A 145 -16.12 11.46 -16.11
N PRO A 146 -16.27 10.56 -15.13
CA PRO A 146 -15.19 9.68 -14.68
C PRO A 146 -14.71 8.74 -15.77
N ASP A 147 -13.42 8.39 -15.76
CA ASP A 147 -12.80 7.46 -16.69
C ASP A 147 -12.23 6.21 -15.99
N GLN A 148 -11.58 5.33 -16.76
CA GLN A 148 -10.96 4.11 -16.26
C GLN A 148 -9.89 4.37 -15.18
N SER A 149 -9.31 5.58 -15.13
CA SER A 149 -8.29 5.96 -14.16
C SER A 149 -8.88 6.48 -12.85
N THR A 150 -10.14 6.92 -12.84
CA THR A 150 -10.81 7.44 -11.65
C THR A 150 -11.12 6.34 -10.61
N PHE A 151 -11.66 5.22 -11.07
CA PHE A 151 -12.22 4.20 -10.17
C PHE A 151 -11.21 3.43 -9.31
N PRO A 152 -10.01 3.05 -9.80
CA PRO A 152 -9.02 2.35 -8.98
C PRO A 152 -8.67 3.07 -7.67
N SER A 153 -8.49 4.40 -7.73
CA SER A 153 -8.20 5.22 -6.55
C SER A 153 -9.39 5.27 -5.58
N LEU A 154 -10.62 5.34 -6.09
CA LEU A 154 -11.82 5.34 -5.25
C LEU A 154 -12.09 4.00 -4.60
N LEU A 155 -11.88 2.91 -5.33
CA LEU A 155 -12.02 1.55 -4.82
C LEU A 155 -10.95 1.25 -3.77
N SER A 156 -9.71 1.70 -4.00
CA SER A 156 -8.64 1.67 -3.00
C SER A 156 -9.03 2.46 -1.74
N ALA A 157 -9.55 3.67 -1.91
CA ALA A 157 -10.01 4.50 -0.78
C ALA A 157 -11.14 3.82 0.00
N ALA A 158 -12.14 3.26 -0.71
CA ALA A 158 -13.24 2.53 -0.08
C ALA A 158 -12.76 1.26 0.64
N ALA A 159 -11.82 0.53 0.05
CA ALA A 159 -11.23 -0.67 0.63
C ALA A 159 -10.48 -0.37 1.93
N ASN A 160 -9.68 0.71 1.95
CA ASN A 160 -8.94 1.15 3.12
C ASN A 160 -9.86 1.62 4.26
N MET A 161 -11.05 2.14 3.93
CA MET A 161 -12.09 2.48 4.91
C MET A 161 -12.99 1.28 5.29
N ALA A 162 -12.80 0.12 4.68
CA ALA A 162 -13.71 -1.02 4.73
C ALA A 162 -15.18 -0.66 4.39
N ALA A 163 -15.39 0.36 3.54
CA ALA A 163 -16.69 0.94 3.24
C ALA A 163 -17.39 0.23 2.07
N LEU A 164 -17.92 -0.98 2.33
CA LEU A 164 -18.53 -1.84 1.31
C LEU A 164 -19.66 -1.14 0.54
N GLY A 165 -20.52 -0.37 1.22
CA GLY A 165 -21.63 0.35 0.59
C GLY A 165 -21.18 1.42 -0.39
N LYS A 166 -20.18 2.23 0.00
CA LYS A 166 -19.57 3.24 -0.88
C LYS A 166 -18.91 2.59 -2.09
N GLY A 167 -18.13 1.53 -1.90
CA GLY A 167 -17.48 0.88 -3.04
C GLY A 167 -18.45 0.13 -3.96
N LYS A 168 -19.57 -0.42 -3.47
CA LYS A 168 -20.66 -0.91 -4.34
C LYS A 168 -21.27 0.21 -5.19
N SER A 169 -21.40 1.41 -4.62
CA SER A 169 -21.84 2.59 -5.37
C SER A 169 -20.82 3.02 -6.44
N PHE A 170 -19.52 2.95 -6.13
CA PHE A 170 -18.45 3.21 -7.10
C PHE A 170 -18.40 2.16 -8.21
N HIS A 171 -18.62 0.89 -7.89
CA HIS A 171 -18.75 -0.18 -8.89
C HIS A 171 -19.95 0.08 -9.82
N ALA A 172 -21.11 0.44 -9.28
CA ALA A 172 -22.28 0.81 -10.09
C ALA A 172 -21.99 2.03 -10.99
N CYS A 173 -21.29 3.05 -10.48
CA CYS A 173 -20.83 4.17 -11.28
C CYS A 173 -19.86 3.74 -12.39
N ALA A 174 -18.93 2.81 -12.11
CA ALA A 174 -18.01 2.29 -13.11
C ALA A 174 -18.76 1.63 -14.27
N VAL A 175 -19.73 0.76 -13.96
CA VAL A 175 -20.60 0.15 -14.98
C VAL A 175 -21.39 1.20 -15.75
N LYS A 176 -21.94 2.22 -15.07
CA LYS A 176 -22.71 3.29 -15.69
C LYS A 176 -21.90 4.12 -16.69
N TYR A 177 -20.67 4.53 -16.33
CA TYR A 177 -19.88 5.46 -17.14
C TYR A 177 -18.94 4.78 -18.13
N LEU A 178 -18.48 3.57 -17.82
CA LEU A 178 -17.52 2.83 -18.64
C LEU A 178 -18.17 1.74 -19.50
N GLY A 179 -19.41 1.33 -19.16
CA GLY A 179 -20.04 0.16 -19.76
C GLY A 179 -19.36 -1.11 -19.29
N GLU A 180 -18.60 -1.75 -20.17
CA GLU A 180 -17.84 -2.96 -19.85
C GLU A 180 -16.62 -2.62 -18.99
N VAL A 181 -16.51 -3.26 -17.83
CA VAL A 181 -15.41 -3.05 -16.89
C VAL A 181 -14.18 -3.81 -17.37
N GLY A 182 -13.18 -3.08 -17.87
CA GLY A 182 -11.91 -3.65 -18.30
C GLY A 182 -11.08 -4.20 -17.12
N VAL A 183 -10.04 -4.98 -17.47
CA VAL A 183 -9.16 -5.69 -16.49
C VAL A 183 -8.55 -4.75 -15.45
N PHE A 184 -8.23 -3.51 -15.82
CA PHE A 184 -7.61 -2.54 -14.91
C PHE A 184 -8.52 -2.15 -13.74
N VAL A 185 -9.77 -1.75 -14.03
CA VAL A 185 -10.78 -1.47 -12.99
C VAL A 185 -11.24 -2.77 -12.32
N GLY A 186 -11.34 -3.85 -13.09
CA GLY A 186 -11.64 -5.19 -12.61
C GLY A 186 -10.73 -5.67 -11.47
N ASN A 187 -9.41 -5.56 -11.66
CA ASN A 187 -8.43 -5.90 -10.64
C ASN A 187 -8.62 -5.07 -9.36
N SER A 188 -8.95 -3.78 -9.51
CA SER A 188 -9.23 -2.90 -8.37
C SER A 188 -10.52 -3.29 -7.63
N LEU A 189 -11.55 -3.76 -8.36
CA LEU A 189 -12.79 -4.27 -7.77
C LEU A 189 -12.59 -5.58 -7.02
N VAL A 190 -11.84 -6.54 -7.59
CA VAL A 190 -11.46 -7.79 -6.92
C VAL A 190 -10.75 -7.47 -5.61
N SER A 191 -9.73 -6.59 -5.65
CA SER A 191 -9.00 -6.17 -4.44
C SER A 191 -9.90 -5.45 -3.42
N PHE A 192 -10.82 -4.60 -3.88
CA PHE A 192 -11.76 -3.90 -3.01
C PHE A 192 -12.70 -4.88 -2.28
N TYR A 193 -13.38 -5.75 -3.01
CA TYR A 193 -14.32 -6.70 -2.41
C TYR A 193 -13.60 -7.66 -1.45
N ALA A 194 -12.40 -8.10 -1.80
CA ALA A 194 -11.51 -8.89 -0.95
C ALA A 194 -11.20 -8.21 0.39
N LYS A 195 -10.73 -6.95 0.35
CA LYS A 195 -10.40 -6.17 1.55
C LYS A 195 -11.61 -5.84 2.41
N CYS A 196 -12.80 -5.76 1.81
CA CYS A 196 -14.06 -5.63 2.54
C CYS A 196 -14.67 -6.96 3.00
N GLY A 197 -13.98 -8.09 2.81
CA GLY A 197 -14.44 -9.42 3.22
C GLY A 197 -15.59 -10.00 2.39
N SER A 198 -15.99 -9.34 1.30
CA SER A 198 -17.08 -9.80 0.42
C SER A 198 -16.53 -10.72 -0.67
N LEU A 199 -16.11 -11.92 -0.27
CA LEU A 199 -15.48 -12.89 -1.17
C LEU A 199 -16.40 -13.36 -2.31
N GLU A 200 -17.71 -13.42 -2.08
CA GLU A 200 -18.66 -13.79 -3.13
C GLU A 200 -18.72 -12.74 -4.25
N ASP A 201 -18.81 -11.46 -3.91
CA ASP A 201 -18.78 -10.38 -4.90
C ASP A 201 -17.39 -10.28 -5.57
N CYS A 202 -16.31 -10.58 -4.85
CA CYS A 202 -14.95 -10.70 -5.39
C CYS A 202 -14.88 -11.77 -6.50
N LEU A 203 -15.38 -12.99 -6.23
CA LEU A 203 -15.43 -14.09 -7.20
C LEU A 203 -16.33 -13.74 -8.40
N ARG A 204 -17.50 -13.13 -8.18
CA ARG A 204 -18.38 -12.70 -9.28
C ARG A 204 -17.71 -11.71 -10.22
N VAL A 205 -16.93 -10.76 -9.70
CA VAL A 205 -16.15 -9.84 -10.53
C VAL A 205 -15.08 -10.63 -11.29
N PHE A 206 -14.32 -11.47 -10.59
CA PHE A 206 -13.27 -12.30 -11.21
C PHE A 206 -13.80 -13.16 -12.36
N ASP A 207 -14.95 -13.81 -12.19
CA ASP A 207 -15.58 -14.68 -13.20
C ASP A 207 -16.13 -13.91 -14.41
N ARG A 208 -16.41 -12.61 -14.25
CA ARG A 208 -16.89 -11.75 -15.34
C ARG A 208 -15.77 -11.06 -16.12
N LEU A 209 -14.51 -11.12 -15.67
CA LEU A 209 -13.43 -10.48 -16.40
C LEU A 209 -13.12 -11.22 -17.71
N PRO A 210 -13.03 -10.51 -18.85
CA PRO A 210 -12.77 -11.12 -20.15
C PRO A 210 -11.37 -11.74 -20.20
N GLU A 211 -10.40 -11.07 -19.60
CA GLU A 211 -9.02 -11.53 -19.46
C GLU A 211 -8.59 -11.49 -18.01
N ARG A 212 -7.88 -12.53 -17.57
CA ARG A 212 -7.34 -12.65 -16.21
C ARG A 212 -5.84 -12.77 -16.31
N ASN A 213 -5.14 -11.72 -15.91
CA ASN A 213 -3.69 -11.73 -15.88
C ASN A 213 -3.18 -12.12 -14.48
N VAL A 214 -1.86 -12.20 -14.34
CA VAL A 214 -1.21 -12.51 -13.06
C VAL A 214 -1.69 -11.61 -11.91
N VAL A 215 -1.99 -10.34 -12.19
CA VAL A 215 -2.47 -9.39 -11.16
C VAL A 215 -3.88 -9.77 -10.69
N THR A 216 -4.76 -10.19 -11.61
CA THR A 216 -6.12 -10.65 -11.29
C THR A 216 -6.10 -11.88 -10.38
N TRP A 217 -5.26 -12.87 -10.70
CA TRP A 217 -5.09 -14.09 -9.90
C TRP A 217 -4.47 -13.80 -8.54
N ASN A 218 -3.44 -12.96 -8.48
CA ASN A 218 -2.81 -12.57 -7.23
C ASN A 218 -3.79 -11.87 -6.29
N ALA A 219 -4.63 -10.98 -6.82
CA ALA A 219 -5.64 -10.32 -6.01
C ALA A 219 -6.61 -11.35 -5.37
N LEU A 220 -7.03 -12.36 -6.13
CA LEU A 220 -7.92 -13.41 -5.62
C LEU A 220 -7.22 -14.35 -4.62
N ILE A 221 -6.01 -14.81 -4.91
CA ILE A 221 -5.23 -15.68 -4.00
C ILE A 221 -4.98 -14.97 -2.67
N CYS A 222 -4.49 -13.73 -2.71
CA CYS A 222 -4.28 -12.93 -1.50
C CYS A 222 -5.59 -12.65 -0.75
N ALA A 223 -6.71 -12.45 -1.47
CA ALA A 223 -8.02 -12.27 -0.84
C ALA A 223 -8.41 -13.47 0.03
N HIS A 224 -8.32 -14.67 -0.52
CA HIS A 224 -8.64 -15.90 0.20
C HIS A 224 -7.66 -16.15 1.35
N ALA A 225 -6.36 -15.94 1.12
CA ALA A 225 -5.32 -16.05 2.15
C ALA A 225 -5.60 -15.15 3.37
N GLN A 226 -5.86 -13.86 3.13
CA GLN A 226 -6.11 -12.87 4.19
C GLN A 226 -7.43 -13.06 4.94
N ASN A 227 -8.41 -13.72 4.30
CA ASN A 227 -9.71 -14.04 4.90
C ASN A 227 -9.74 -15.45 5.51
N GLY A 228 -8.58 -16.07 5.78
CA GLY A 228 -8.48 -17.36 6.47
C GLY A 228 -8.87 -18.59 5.63
N ARG A 229 -9.05 -18.44 4.31
CA ARG A 229 -9.37 -19.53 3.38
C ARG A 229 -8.11 -19.97 2.61
N GLY A 230 -7.07 -20.36 3.35
CA GLY A 230 -5.77 -20.67 2.75
C GLY A 230 -5.77 -21.91 1.86
N ASP A 231 -6.65 -22.87 2.15
CA ASP A 231 -6.95 -24.03 1.31
C ASP A 231 -7.41 -23.63 -0.10
N VAL A 232 -8.40 -22.72 -0.17
CA VAL A 232 -8.91 -22.18 -1.44
C VAL A 232 -7.82 -21.36 -2.16
N ALA A 233 -7.00 -20.60 -1.42
CA ALA A 233 -5.89 -19.85 -2.00
C ALA A 233 -4.87 -20.78 -2.69
N ILE A 234 -4.56 -21.93 -2.08
CA ILE A 234 -3.67 -22.95 -2.66
C ILE A 234 -4.31 -23.59 -3.90
N GLU A 235 -5.61 -23.89 -3.88
CA GLU A 235 -6.34 -24.41 -5.05
C GLU A 235 -6.30 -23.42 -6.22
N LEU A 236 -6.56 -22.14 -5.95
CA LEU A 236 -6.50 -21.08 -6.95
C LEU A 236 -5.10 -20.91 -7.53
N PHE A 237 -4.05 -21.04 -6.71
CA PHE A 237 -2.67 -21.06 -7.18
C PHE A 237 -2.41 -22.22 -8.16
N LYS A 238 -2.81 -23.45 -7.80
CA LYS A 238 -2.68 -24.61 -8.69
C LYS A 238 -3.45 -24.43 -9.99
N ARG A 239 -4.64 -23.83 -9.93
CA ARG A 239 -5.45 -23.51 -11.12
C ARG A 239 -4.78 -22.46 -12.01
N MET A 240 -4.16 -21.43 -11.42
CA MET A 240 -3.37 -20.43 -12.14
C MET A 240 -2.20 -21.07 -12.90
N GLU A 241 -1.47 -22.00 -12.27
CA GLU A 241 -0.39 -22.74 -12.90
C GLU A 241 -0.89 -23.65 -14.03
N TYR A 242 -2.00 -24.38 -13.81
CA TYR A 242 -2.62 -25.23 -14.83
C TYR A 242 -3.04 -24.44 -16.08
N MET A 243 -3.46 -23.19 -15.90
CA MET A 243 -3.78 -22.28 -17.00
C MET A 243 -2.54 -21.67 -17.69
N GLY A 244 -1.33 -22.07 -17.30
CA GLY A 244 -0.08 -21.58 -17.88
C GLY A 244 0.29 -20.15 -17.47
N ILE A 245 -0.38 -19.59 -16.46
CA ILE A 245 -0.06 -18.25 -15.96
C ILE A 245 1.07 -18.37 -14.96
N LYS A 246 2.25 -17.87 -15.33
CA LYS A 246 3.45 -17.99 -14.49
C LYS A 246 3.28 -17.19 -13.17
N PRO A 247 3.46 -17.83 -12.00
CA PRO A 247 3.52 -17.14 -10.72
C PRO A 247 4.63 -16.08 -10.68
N ASN A 248 4.39 -15.01 -9.94
CA ASN A 248 5.40 -14.00 -9.65
C ASN A 248 5.61 -13.84 -8.14
N SER A 249 6.49 -12.92 -7.77
CA SER A 249 6.79 -12.58 -6.37
C SER A 249 5.52 -12.32 -5.53
N VAL A 250 4.52 -11.61 -6.07
CA VAL A 250 3.27 -11.33 -5.33
C VAL A 250 2.42 -12.60 -5.18
N THR A 251 2.41 -13.50 -6.16
CA THR A 251 1.73 -14.80 -6.06
C THR A 251 2.29 -15.63 -4.91
N LEU A 252 3.62 -15.72 -4.83
CA LEU A 252 4.30 -16.49 -3.80
C LEU A 252 4.06 -15.92 -2.40
N LEU A 253 4.10 -14.59 -2.26
CA LEU A 253 3.75 -13.94 -0.99
C LEU A 253 2.34 -14.33 -0.52
N GLY A 254 1.35 -14.28 -1.42
CA GLY A 254 -0.03 -14.69 -1.12
C GLY A 254 -0.14 -16.15 -0.67
N LEU A 255 0.63 -17.04 -1.31
CA LEU A 255 0.68 -18.46 -0.98
C LEU A 255 1.32 -18.72 0.39
N LEU A 256 2.45 -18.05 0.70
CA LEU A 256 3.10 -18.18 2.01
C LEU A 256 2.22 -17.63 3.14
N LEU A 257 1.51 -16.53 2.90
CA LEU A 257 0.51 -16.01 3.84
C LEU A 257 -0.64 -17.00 4.06
N ALA A 258 -1.16 -17.61 2.99
CA ALA A 258 -2.19 -18.63 3.09
C ALA A 258 -1.73 -19.81 3.98
N CYS A 259 -0.51 -20.31 3.74
CA CYS A 259 0.07 -21.37 4.56
C CYS A 259 0.30 -20.92 6.02
N SER A 260 0.74 -19.68 6.26
CA SER A 260 0.90 -19.12 7.61
C SER A 260 -0.41 -19.09 8.38
N HIS A 261 -1.50 -18.68 7.75
CA HIS A 261 -2.82 -18.62 8.38
C HIS A 261 -3.43 -20.01 8.66
N VAL A 262 -3.15 -21.01 7.83
CA VAL A 262 -3.66 -22.39 8.02
C VAL A 262 -2.72 -23.24 8.87
N GLY A 263 -1.46 -22.82 9.07
CA GLY A 263 -0.45 -23.59 9.79
C GLY A 263 0.24 -24.68 8.94
N LEU A 264 0.18 -24.57 7.61
CA LEU A 264 0.81 -25.51 6.66
C LEU A 264 2.30 -25.22 6.49
N VAL A 265 3.07 -25.48 7.55
CA VAL A 265 4.49 -25.09 7.62
C VAL A 265 5.33 -25.80 6.55
N ASP A 266 5.12 -27.10 6.37
CA ASP A 266 5.95 -27.92 5.50
C ASP A 266 5.66 -27.62 4.01
N GLU A 267 4.41 -27.35 3.66
CA GLU A 267 3.99 -26.88 2.33
C GLU A 267 4.58 -25.51 2.00
N ALA A 268 4.53 -24.56 2.94
CA ALA A 268 5.17 -23.25 2.76
C ALA A 268 6.66 -23.37 2.49
N TYR A 269 7.37 -24.22 3.24
CA TYR A 269 8.78 -24.51 2.98
C TYR A 269 8.99 -25.10 1.59
N SER A 270 8.14 -26.04 1.16
CA SER A 270 8.23 -26.63 -0.17
C SER A 270 8.09 -25.57 -1.27
N TYR A 271 7.08 -24.69 -1.18
CA TYR A 271 6.89 -23.61 -2.15
C TYR A 271 8.03 -22.59 -2.11
N PHE A 272 8.52 -22.23 -0.92
CA PHE A 272 9.63 -21.30 -0.76
C PHE A 272 10.92 -21.83 -1.40
N GLU A 273 11.25 -23.10 -1.15
CA GLU A 273 12.43 -23.77 -1.71
C GLU A 273 12.31 -24.00 -3.22
N GLN A 274 11.12 -24.35 -3.69
CA GLN A 274 10.85 -24.44 -5.13
C GLN A 274 11.06 -23.09 -5.81
N ALA A 275 10.54 -21.98 -5.25
CA ALA A 275 10.77 -20.66 -5.80
C ALA A 275 12.26 -20.28 -5.76
N ARG A 276 12.96 -20.59 -4.67
CA ARG A 276 14.39 -20.34 -4.49
C ARG A 276 15.25 -21.04 -5.56
N THR A 277 14.90 -22.27 -5.90
CA THR A 277 15.62 -23.09 -6.88
C THR A 277 15.30 -22.73 -8.32
N GLN A 278 14.06 -22.30 -8.61
CA GLN A 278 13.64 -21.93 -9.96
C GLN A 278 14.08 -20.52 -10.38
N ASP A 279 13.88 -19.52 -9.52
CA ASP A 279 14.27 -18.13 -9.76
C ASP A 279 14.37 -17.38 -8.43
N ALA A 280 15.59 -17.24 -7.93
CA ALA A 280 15.86 -16.54 -6.67
C ALA A 280 15.39 -15.07 -6.68
N ASN A 281 15.21 -14.44 -7.85
CA ASN A 281 14.72 -13.05 -7.93
C ASN A 281 13.22 -12.93 -7.60
N LEU A 282 12.49 -14.04 -7.55
CA LEU A 282 11.10 -14.05 -7.06
C LEU A 282 11.04 -13.75 -5.56
N LEU A 283 12.09 -14.12 -4.82
CA LEU A 283 12.17 -13.96 -3.38
C LEU A 283 12.66 -12.56 -3.02
N LYS A 284 11.80 -11.84 -2.31
CA LYS A 284 12.06 -10.54 -1.70
C LYS A 284 11.99 -10.64 -0.18
N SER A 285 12.44 -9.60 0.52
CA SER A 285 12.48 -9.56 1.99
C SER A 285 11.15 -9.94 2.65
N GLU A 286 10.02 -9.60 2.04
CA GLU A 286 8.68 -9.90 2.56
C GLU A 286 8.39 -11.41 2.62
N HIS A 287 8.97 -12.21 1.72
CA HIS A 287 8.80 -13.67 1.70
C HIS A 287 9.55 -14.32 2.85
N TYR A 288 10.79 -13.88 3.09
CA TYR A 288 11.58 -14.34 4.23
C TYR A 288 10.92 -13.93 5.55
N ALA A 289 10.34 -12.72 5.62
CA ALA A 289 9.58 -12.29 6.78
C ALA A 289 8.34 -13.18 7.02
N CYS A 290 7.63 -13.59 5.97
CA CYS A 290 6.51 -14.54 6.08
C CYS A 290 6.97 -15.92 6.58
N MET A 291 8.13 -16.42 6.15
CA MET A 291 8.69 -17.67 6.66
C MET A 291 9.03 -17.58 8.16
N VAL A 292 9.60 -16.46 8.60
CA VAL A 292 9.85 -16.23 10.03
C VAL A 292 8.54 -16.15 10.83
N ASP A 293 7.50 -15.49 10.29
CA ASP A 293 6.16 -15.42 10.89
C ASP A 293 5.54 -16.80 11.06
N LEU A 294 5.55 -17.59 9.98
CA LEU A 294 5.05 -18.97 9.96
C LEU A 294 5.75 -19.85 11.00
N LEU A 295 7.09 -19.80 11.06
CA LEU A 295 7.89 -20.58 11.99
C LEU A 295 7.66 -20.16 13.45
N SER A 296 7.60 -18.85 13.71
CA SER A 296 7.41 -18.32 15.06
C SER A 296 5.99 -18.60 15.58
N ARG A 297 4.96 -18.46 14.72
CA ARG A 297 3.56 -18.77 15.06
C ARG A 297 3.29 -20.26 15.22
N SER A 298 4.05 -21.13 14.55
CA SER A 298 3.96 -22.57 14.74
C SER A 298 4.81 -23.11 15.90
N GLY A 299 5.48 -22.22 16.66
CA GLY A 299 6.30 -22.60 17.80
C GLY A 299 7.65 -23.24 17.43
N ARG A 300 8.01 -23.28 16.14
CA ARG A 300 9.27 -23.85 15.63
C ARG A 300 10.44 -22.87 15.80
N PHE A 301 10.65 -22.38 17.02
CA PHE A 301 11.59 -21.29 17.33
C PHE A 301 13.04 -21.57 16.94
N GLN A 302 13.54 -22.79 17.15
CA GLN A 302 14.90 -23.15 16.73
C GLN A 302 15.11 -23.02 15.22
N GLN A 303 14.08 -23.38 14.43
CA GLN A 303 14.12 -23.22 12.98
C GLN A 303 14.00 -21.74 12.59
N ALA A 304 13.16 -20.96 13.30
CA ALA A 304 13.03 -19.52 13.08
C ALA A 304 14.36 -18.79 13.33
N GLU A 305 15.04 -19.07 14.44
CA GLU A 305 16.34 -18.49 14.78
C GLU A 305 17.39 -18.84 13.73
N LYS A 306 17.48 -20.11 13.36
CA LYS A 306 18.38 -20.56 12.29
C LYS A 306 18.08 -19.86 10.97
N PHE A 307 16.81 -19.74 10.60
CA PHE A 307 16.40 -19.10 9.35
C PHE A 307 16.76 -17.62 9.32
N ILE A 308 16.62 -16.90 10.44
CA ILE A 308 17.06 -15.50 10.56
C ILE A 308 18.58 -15.39 10.42
N HIS A 309 19.34 -16.32 11.01
CA HIS A 309 20.79 -16.34 10.88
C HIS A 309 21.27 -16.64 9.46
N ASP A 310 20.54 -17.45 8.71
CA ASP A 310 20.85 -17.86 7.34
C ASP A 310 20.34 -16.87 6.27
N LEU A 311 19.82 -15.69 6.67
CA LEU A 311 19.31 -14.69 5.72
C LEU A 311 20.42 -14.16 4.79
N PRO A 312 20.11 -13.91 3.51
CA PRO A 312 21.08 -13.35 2.56
C PRO A 312 21.31 -11.83 2.72
N PHE A 313 20.67 -11.21 3.71
CA PHE A 313 20.74 -9.78 4.02
C PHE A 313 20.51 -9.56 5.51
N ASP A 314 20.86 -8.37 5.99
CA ASP A 314 20.65 -8.02 7.40
C ASP A 314 19.14 -7.92 7.72
N PRO A 315 18.67 -8.62 8.77
CA PRO A 315 17.26 -8.59 9.15
C PRO A 315 16.88 -7.20 9.67
N GLY A 316 16.01 -6.51 8.91
CA GLY A 316 15.40 -5.27 9.34
C GLY A 316 14.43 -5.47 10.52
N ILE A 317 13.93 -4.35 11.07
CA ILE A 317 13.05 -4.33 12.24
C ILE A 317 11.84 -5.27 12.13
N GLY A 318 11.28 -5.43 10.92
CA GLY A 318 10.09 -6.25 10.67
C GLY A 318 10.28 -7.73 11.04
N PHE A 319 11.48 -8.30 10.79
CA PHE A 319 11.77 -9.71 11.10
C PHE A 319 11.72 -9.97 12.60
N TRP A 320 12.34 -9.09 13.38
CA TRP A 320 12.38 -9.20 14.83
C TRP A 320 11.00 -8.91 15.48
N LYS A 321 10.22 -7.98 14.93
CA LYS A 321 8.82 -7.77 15.35
C LYS A 321 7.97 -9.01 15.13
N VAL A 322 8.08 -9.62 13.95
CA VAL A 322 7.36 -10.85 13.61
C VAL A 322 7.75 -12.00 14.55
N LEU A 323 9.06 -12.17 14.82
CA LEU A 323 9.54 -13.17 15.78
C LEU A 323 9.01 -12.90 17.19
N LEU A 324 9.05 -11.65 17.66
CA LEU A 324 8.51 -11.22 18.94
C LEU A 324 7.01 -11.53 19.07
N GLY A 325 6.23 -11.29 18.00
CA GLY A 325 4.81 -11.64 17.96
C GLY A 325 4.57 -13.14 18.13
N GLY A 326 5.31 -14.00 17.43
CA GLY A 326 5.24 -15.45 17.63
C GLY A 326 5.66 -15.91 19.02
N CYS A 327 6.72 -15.30 19.58
CA CYS A 327 7.14 -15.54 20.97
C CYS A 327 6.07 -15.15 21.99
N GLN A 328 5.31 -14.08 21.74
CA GLN A 328 4.19 -13.69 22.60
C GLN A 328 3.09 -14.77 22.59
N ILE A 329 2.76 -15.34 21.42
CA ILE A 329 1.72 -16.37 21.28
C ILE A 329 2.07 -17.63 22.08
N HIS A 330 3.33 -18.08 22.04
CA HIS A 330 3.76 -19.30 22.74
C HIS A 330 4.44 -19.04 24.08
N SER A 331 4.40 -17.80 24.58
CA SER A 331 5.08 -17.40 25.82
C SER A 331 6.59 -17.74 25.85
N ASN A 332 7.29 -17.71 24.71
CA ASN A 332 8.75 -17.91 24.64
C ASN A 332 9.48 -16.62 25.05
N THR A 333 9.64 -16.45 26.34
CA THR A 333 10.07 -15.18 26.94
C THR A 333 11.50 -14.80 26.62
N LYS A 334 12.41 -15.79 26.60
CA LYS A 334 13.83 -15.55 26.37
C LYS A 334 14.09 -15.04 24.95
N LEU A 335 13.49 -15.70 23.96
CA LEU A 335 13.61 -15.29 22.57
C LEU A 335 12.84 -14.00 22.29
N GLY A 336 11.71 -13.78 22.96
CA GLY A 336 10.98 -12.51 22.91
C GLY A 336 11.81 -11.33 23.41
N GLU A 337 12.49 -11.46 24.56
CA GLU A 337 13.39 -10.41 25.08
C GLU A 337 14.52 -10.11 24.10
N TYR A 338 15.19 -11.13 23.57
CA TYR A 338 16.23 -10.96 22.55
C TYR A 338 15.74 -10.26 21.28
N ALA A 339 14.57 -10.66 20.75
CA ALA A 339 13.98 -10.04 19.59
C ALA A 339 13.65 -8.56 19.85
N ALA A 340 13.13 -8.23 21.03
CA ALA A 340 12.83 -6.86 21.42
C ALA A 340 14.10 -6.00 21.57
N GLU A 341 15.17 -6.53 22.16
CA GLU A 341 16.47 -5.84 22.22
C GLU A 341 16.99 -5.50 20.81
N LYS A 342 16.88 -6.44 19.86
CA LYS A 342 17.25 -6.20 18.46
C LYS A 342 16.42 -5.10 17.82
N VAL A 343 15.11 -5.06 18.08
CA VAL A 343 14.26 -3.99 17.57
C VAL A 343 14.66 -2.64 18.16
N LEU A 344 14.83 -2.54 19.48
CA LEU A 344 15.19 -1.28 20.14
C LEU A 344 16.56 -0.76 19.71
N ALA A 345 17.49 -1.65 19.37
CA ALA A 345 18.79 -1.29 18.80
C ALA A 345 18.68 -0.68 17.39
N LEU A 346 17.74 -1.17 16.57
CA LEU A 346 17.51 -0.67 15.21
C LEU A 346 16.69 0.63 15.19
N GLU A 347 15.66 0.72 16.02
CA GLU A 347 14.75 1.88 16.06
C GLU A 347 14.36 2.25 17.50
N PRO A 348 15.17 3.07 18.20
CA PRO A 348 15.00 3.34 19.63
C PRO A 348 13.71 4.10 20.03
N ARG A 349 12.97 4.64 19.06
CA ARG A 349 11.74 5.42 19.28
C ARG A 349 10.48 4.75 18.72
N ASP A 350 10.57 3.52 18.23
CA ASP A 350 9.40 2.83 17.70
C ASP A 350 8.44 2.40 18.83
N VAL A 351 7.31 3.10 18.90
CA VAL A 351 6.27 2.88 19.92
C VAL A 351 5.72 1.45 19.88
N SER A 352 5.54 0.89 18.69
CA SER A 352 4.91 -0.42 18.52
C SER A 352 5.72 -1.54 19.18
N SER A 353 7.05 -1.45 19.14
CA SER A 353 7.93 -2.45 19.74
C SER A 353 7.93 -2.43 21.26
N TYR A 354 7.88 -1.23 21.86
CA TYR A 354 7.68 -1.11 23.31
C TYR A 354 6.34 -1.72 23.74
N VAL A 355 5.28 -1.49 22.97
CA VAL A 355 3.96 -2.09 23.25
C VAL A 355 4.01 -3.61 23.14
N MET A 356 4.63 -4.17 22.08
CA MET A 356 4.78 -5.61 21.91
C MET A 356 5.60 -6.25 23.04
N LEU A 357 6.72 -5.63 23.43
CA LEU A 357 7.53 -6.10 24.56
C LEU A 357 6.77 -6.03 25.88
N SER A 358 6.04 -4.93 26.12
CA SER A 358 5.18 -4.78 27.30
C SER A 358 4.11 -5.88 27.36
N ASN A 359 3.48 -6.19 26.23
CA ASN A 359 2.49 -7.27 26.14
C ASN A 359 3.12 -8.65 26.35
N ALA A 360 4.31 -8.92 25.81
CA ALA A 360 5.02 -10.17 26.03
C ALA A 360 5.40 -10.38 27.52
N HIS A 361 5.85 -9.33 28.21
CA HIS A 361 6.07 -9.39 29.65
C HIS A 361 4.78 -9.57 30.44
N SER A 362 3.68 -8.95 29.99
CA SER A 362 2.36 -9.09 30.61
C SER A 362 1.86 -10.54 30.51
N ALA A 363 1.94 -11.15 29.32
CA ALA A 363 1.56 -12.56 29.09
C ALA A 363 2.41 -13.52 29.96
N ALA A 364 3.68 -13.18 30.18
CA ALA A 364 4.56 -13.94 31.05
C ALA A 364 4.42 -13.64 32.56
N GLY A 365 3.46 -12.79 32.96
CA GLY A 365 3.24 -12.39 34.35
C GLY A 365 4.36 -11.54 34.99
N ARG A 366 5.30 -11.00 34.19
CA ARG A 366 6.45 -10.20 34.67
C ARG A 366 6.10 -8.73 34.81
N TRP A 367 5.26 -8.39 35.80
CA TRP A 367 4.76 -7.02 36.01
C TRP A 367 5.84 -5.97 36.29
N GLN A 368 6.98 -6.37 36.86
CA GLN A 368 8.12 -5.47 37.05
C GLN A 368 8.72 -5.01 35.72
N SER A 369 8.94 -5.94 34.79
CA SER A 369 9.42 -5.63 33.44
C SER A 369 8.40 -4.81 32.65
N VAL A 370 7.09 -5.10 32.79
CA VAL A 370 6.01 -4.27 32.21
C VAL A 370 6.11 -2.83 32.70
N SER A 371 6.31 -2.62 34.00
CA SER A 371 6.44 -1.29 34.58
C SER A 371 7.70 -0.57 34.08
N PHE A 372 8.83 -1.27 33.94
CA PHE A 372 10.06 -0.71 33.39
C PHE A 372 9.86 -0.21 31.96
N VAL A 373 9.33 -1.06 31.08
CA VAL A 373 9.07 -0.73 29.66
C VAL A 373 8.12 0.46 29.54
N ARG A 374 7.03 0.50 30.32
CA ARG A 374 6.07 1.62 30.32
C ARG A 374 6.66 2.92 30.87
N ASN A 375 7.54 2.84 31.87
CA ASN A 375 8.24 4.02 32.38
C ASN A 375 9.20 4.58 31.33
N GLU A 376 9.97 3.72 30.65
CA GLU A 376 10.87 4.13 29.57
C GLU A 376 10.12 4.79 28.41
N MET A 377 8.96 4.25 28.02
CA MET A 377 8.08 4.90 27.03
C MET A 377 7.68 6.31 27.47
N ARG A 378 7.31 6.49 28.75
CA ARG A 378 6.92 7.79 29.31
C ARG A 378 8.08 8.78 29.31
N GLU A 379 9.28 8.33 29.71
CA GLU A 379 10.50 9.15 29.71
C GLU A 379 10.88 9.61 28.29
N LYS A 380 10.70 8.74 27.29
CA LYS A 380 10.97 9.06 25.88
C LYS A 380 9.85 9.85 25.19
N GLY A 381 8.76 10.14 25.90
CA GLY A 381 7.58 10.84 25.37
C GLY A 381 6.78 10.03 24.34
N LEU A 382 6.94 8.70 24.34
CA LEU A 382 6.27 7.80 23.40
C LEU A 382 4.81 7.58 23.82
N LYS A 383 3.87 7.87 22.91
CA LYS A 383 2.44 7.67 23.14
C LYS A 383 1.93 6.52 22.29
N ALA A 384 1.43 5.47 22.96
CA ALA A 384 0.70 4.40 22.28
C ALA A 384 -0.58 4.97 21.67
N VAL A 385 -0.77 4.75 20.37
CA VAL A 385 -2.05 5.03 19.70
C VAL A 385 -3.01 3.89 20.08
N PRO A 386 -4.17 4.17 20.70
CA PRO A 386 -5.14 3.14 21.02
C PRO A 386 -5.58 2.40 19.75
N GLY A 387 -5.70 1.08 19.83
CA GLY A 387 -6.30 0.30 18.75
C GLY A 387 -7.74 0.75 18.52
N CYS A 388 -8.12 0.93 17.26
CA CYS A 388 -9.49 1.23 16.88
C CYS A 388 -9.93 0.28 15.77
N SER A 389 -11.19 -0.11 15.83
CA SER A 389 -11.90 -0.80 14.76
C SER A 389 -13.23 -0.08 14.53
N TRP A 390 -13.82 -0.25 13.36
CA TRP A 390 -15.12 0.31 13.07
C TRP A 390 -15.91 -0.61 12.17
N VAL A 391 -17.23 -0.52 12.26
CA VAL A 391 -18.16 -1.25 11.40
C VAL A 391 -19.23 -0.31 10.90
N GLU A 392 -19.59 -0.44 9.63
CA GLU A 392 -20.74 0.25 9.06
C GLU A 392 -21.97 -0.66 9.14
N SER A 393 -23.02 -0.21 9.82
CA SER A 393 -24.31 -0.89 9.89
C SER A 393 -25.42 0.08 9.57
N LYS A 394 -26.28 -0.26 8.60
CA LYS A 394 -27.38 0.61 8.12
C LYS A 394 -26.93 2.05 7.81
N CYS A 395 -25.78 2.20 7.13
CA CYS A 395 -25.17 3.49 6.78
C CYS A 395 -24.73 4.35 7.98
N LYS A 396 -24.60 3.77 9.17
CA LYS A 396 -24.01 4.41 10.35
C LYS A 396 -22.69 3.74 10.68
N ILE A 397 -21.65 4.54 10.90
CA ILE A 397 -20.33 4.05 11.33
C ILE A 397 -20.34 3.94 12.85
N HIS A 398 -20.00 2.76 13.35
CA HIS A 398 -19.81 2.45 14.76
C HIS A 398 -18.33 2.22 15.00
N VAL A 399 -17.71 3.05 15.85
CA VAL A 399 -16.27 2.98 16.16
C VAL A 399 -16.08 2.36 17.53
N PHE A 400 -15.16 1.42 17.64
CA PHE A 400 -14.75 0.73 18.86
C PHE A 400 -13.28 0.98 19.10
N VAL A 401 -12.95 1.66 20.20
CA VAL A 401 -11.58 1.92 20.62
C VAL A 401 -11.23 0.99 21.78
N THR A 402 -9.98 0.53 21.88
CA THR A 402 -9.52 -0.33 22.98
C THR A 402 -9.89 0.29 24.34
N GLY A 403 -10.66 -0.45 25.14
CA GLY A 403 -11.12 -0.02 26.46
C GLY A 403 -12.36 0.89 26.47
N ASP A 404 -12.88 1.29 25.30
CA ASP A 404 -14.12 2.07 25.20
C ASP A 404 -15.35 1.20 25.55
N LYS A 405 -16.22 1.75 26.41
CA LYS A 405 -17.45 1.12 26.89
C LYS A 405 -18.68 2.03 26.67
N ARG A 406 -18.57 3.03 25.80
CA ARG A 406 -19.60 4.08 25.60
C ARG A 406 -20.62 3.76 24.51
N HIS A 407 -20.52 2.62 23.84
CA HIS A 407 -21.42 2.26 22.75
C HIS A 407 -22.88 2.12 23.25
N ALA A 408 -23.85 2.70 22.52
CA ALA A 408 -25.26 2.73 22.93
C ALA A 408 -25.86 1.32 23.12
N ASN A 409 -25.53 0.39 22.22
CA ASN A 409 -26.00 -1.00 22.25
C ASN A 409 -25.02 -1.94 22.96
N LYS A 410 -24.30 -1.43 23.96
CA LYS A 410 -23.29 -2.23 24.68
C LYS A 410 -23.89 -3.51 25.28
N PRO A 411 -25.02 -3.50 26.01
CA PRO A 411 -25.55 -4.70 26.64
C PRO A 411 -25.77 -5.84 25.64
N GLU A 412 -26.42 -5.54 24.52
CA GLU A 412 -26.77 -6.52 23.48
C GLU A 412 -25.52 -7.06 22.77
N ILE A 413 -24.53 -6.19 22.49
CA ILE A 413 -23.27 -6.61 21.88
C ILE A 413 -22.53 -7.59 22.79
N TYR A 414 -22.39 -7.28 24.08
CA TYR A 414 -21.67 -8.14 25.01
C TYR A 414 -22.41 -9.44 25.33
N GLU A 415 -23.75 -9.43 25.38
CA GLU A 415 -24.56 -10.63 25.51
C GLU A 415 -24.36 -11.57 24.33
N LEU A 416 -24.44 -11.04 23.10
CA LEU A 416 -24.23 -11.82 21.89
C LEU A 416 -22.78 -12.34 21.78
N LEU A 417 -21.81 -11.52 22.17
CA LEU A 417 -20.40 -11.93 22.21
C LEU A 417 -20.19 -13.09 23.19
N GLY A 418 -20.84 -13.03 24.36
CA GLY A 418 -20.83 -14.12 25.36
C GLY A 418 -21.40 -15.41 24.78
N TYR A 419 -22.52 -15.34 24.06
CA TYR A 419 -23.09 -16.50 23.38
C TYR A 419 -22.12 -17.11 22.35
N PHE A 420 -21.47 -16.28 21.52
CA PHE A 420 -20.49 -16.77 20.55
C PHE A 420 -19.25 -17.38 21.20
N LEU A 421 -18.75 -16.79 22.28
CA LEU A 421 -17.61 -17.33 23.02
C LEU A 421 -17.95 -18.69 23.65
N GLU A 422 -19.11 -18.81 24.29
CA GLU A 422 -19.56 -20.10 24.83
C GLU A 422 -19.72 -21.17 23.74
N HIS A 423 -20.25 -20.79 22.57
CA HIS A 423 -20.40 -21.72 21.45
C HIS A 423 -19.05 -22.16 20.89
N ALA A 424 -18.11 -21.22 20.70
CA ALA A 424 -16.76 -21.50 20.23
C ALA A 424 -15.96 -22.36 21.21
N MET A 425 -16.16 -22.18 22.53
CA MET A 425 -15.55 -23.03 23.55
C MET A 425 -16.11 -24.46 23.55
N LYS A 426 -17.38 -24.64 23.16
CA LYS A 426 -18.04 -25.96 23.09
C LYS A 426 -17.69 -26.74 21.82
N SER A 427 -17.26 -26.08 20.74
CA SER A 427 -16.97 -26.72 19.45
C SER A 427 -15.57 -27.33 19.32
N GLN A 428 -14.75 -27.34 20.38
CA GLN A 428 -13.39 -27.92 20.45
C GLN A 428 -12.57 -27.85 19.15
N GLU A 429 -11.94 -26.70 18.93
CA GLU A 429 -10.57 -26.64 18.41
C GLU A 429 -9.87 -25.37 18.94
N THR A 430 -8.81 -25.60 19.72
CA THR A 430 -7.72 -24.69 20.12
C THR A 430 -7.85 -23.78 21.36
N ASP A 431 -6.79 -23.85 22.18
CA ASP A 431 -6.43 -23.12 23.40
C ASP A 431 -6.37 -21.58 23.28
N PHE A 432 -6.88 -20.98 22.20
CA PHE A 432 -6.65 -19.58 21.85
C PHE A 432 -7.56 -18.57 22.58
N LEU A 433 -8.64 -19.02 23.20
CA LEU A 433 -9.67 -18.14 23.80
C LEU A 433 -9.57 -17.96 25.31
N ARG A 434 -8.52 -18.46 25.97
CA ARG A 434 -8.40 -18.35 27.44
C ARG A 434 -7.92 -16.98 27.95
N GLU A 435 -7.50 -16.06 27.09
CA GLU A 435 -6.89 -14.77 27.49
C GLU A 435 -7.58 -13.50 26.95
N PHE A 436 -8.85 -13.56 26.51
CA PHE A 436 -9.62 -12.36 26.14
C PHE A 436 -10.64 -11.93 27.19
#